data_AF-G1X598-F1
#
_entry.id   AF-G1X598-F1
#
_cell.length_a   1.000
_cell.length_b   1.000
_cell.length_c   1.000
_cell.angle_alpha   90.00
_cell.angle_beta   90.00
_cell.angle_gamma   90.00
#
_symmetry.space_group_name_H-M   'P 1'
#
loop_
_entity.id
_entity.type
_entity.pdbx_description
1 polymer ?
#
loop_
_entity_poly.entity_id
_entity_poly.type
_entity_poly.pdbx_seq_one_letter_code
_entity_poly.pdbx_strand_id
1 'polypeptide(L)'
;MYRMSVITMLCPDSTIQKDKCIKMAIVHDMAECLVGDITPLDGVEKSEKHRRELESMEYLTQTLLAPISKSIAREFMDIWEEYEQGQSPEAIFVKDVDRYELILQTIEYERAHNLELEEFFHVAERVQTPFMKDWVAEALDKRAHELKLTVGGAAN
;
A
#
# COMPACT_ATOMS: atom_id res chain seq x y z
N MET A 1 -5.64 -0.38 -2.70
CA MET A 1 -5.55 -0.68 -4.17
C MET A 1 -5.94 0.45 -5.14
N TYR A 2 -7.21 0.88 -5.31
CA TYR A 2 -7.58 1.85 -6.38
C TYR A 2 -6.82 3.18 -6.33
N ARG A 3 -6.81 3.84 -5.16
CA ARG A 3 -6.10 5.13 -5.00
C ARG A 3 -4.59 4.97 -5.16
N MET A 4 -4.03 3.82 -4.74
CA MET A 4 -2.63 3.49 -4.99
C MET A 4 -2.32 3.46 -6.48
N SER A 5 -3.15 2.80 -7.31
CA SER A 5 -2.96 2.79 -8.76
C SER A 5 -2.92 4.21 -9.34
N VAL A 6 -3.82 5.10 -8.90
CA VAL A 6 -3.81 6.51 -9.30
C VAL A 6 -2.51 7.21 -8.85
N ILE A 7 -2.07 6.99 -7.61
CA ILE A 7 -0.83 7.56 -7.08
C ILE A 7 0.39 7.09 -7.90
N THR A 8 0.44 5.81 -8.30
CA THR A 8 1.57 5.29 -9.11
C THR A 8 1.71 5.99 -10.47
N MET A 9 0.60 6.51 -11.04
CA MET A 9 0.63 7.29 -12.28
C MET A 9 1.39 8.62 -12.12
N LEU A 10 1.48 9.14 -10.89
CA LEU A 10 2.13 10.40 -10.55
C LEU A 10 3.65 10.25 -10.31
N CYS A 11 4.22 9.06 -10.52
CA CYS A 11 5.66 8.82 -10.35
C CYS A 11 6.49 9.82 -11.18
N PRO A 12 7.35 10.64 -10.53
CA PRO A 12 8.19 11.62 -11.22
C PRO A 12 9.47 10.98 -11.80
N ASP A 13 9.86 9.81 -11.31
CA ASP A 13 11.03 9.07 -11.79
C ASP A 13 10.72 8.39 -13.13
N SER A 14 11.42 8.81 -14.19
CA SER A 14 11.25 8.27 -15.55
C SER A 14 11.86 6.87 -15.74
N THR A 15 12.67 6.39 -14.79
CA THR A 15 13.27 5.05 -14.83
C THR A 15 12.33 3.96 -14.31
N ILE A 16 11.28 4.35 -13.59
CA ILE A 16 10.27 3.44 -13.04
C ILE A 16 9.17 3.14 -14.08
N GLN A 17 8.87 1.87 -14.29
CA GLN A 17 7.83 1.44 -15.23
C GLN A 17 6.43 1.57 -14.63
N LYS A 18 5.77 2.71 -14.84
CA LYS A 18 4.46 3.03 -14.25
C LYS A 18 3.36 2.00 -14.57
N ASP A 19 3.31 1.49 -15.79
CA ASP A 19 2.30 0.47 -16.17
C ASP A 19 2.44 -0.80 -15.31
N LYS A 20 3.67 -1.17 -14.97
CA LYS A 20 3.95 -2.29 -14.07
C LYS A 20 3.55 -1.95 -12.64
N CYS A 21 3.87 -0.75 -12.16
CA CYS A 21 3.45 -0.29 -10.83
C CYS A 21 1.92 -0.25 -10.67
N ILE A 22 1.19 0.18 -11.70
CA ILE A 22 -0.28 0.18 -11.70
C ILE A 22 -0.81 -1.24 -11.55
N LYS A 23 -0.30 -2.20 -12.35
CA LYS A 23 -0.68 -3.61 -12.22
C LYS A 23 -0.33 -4.17 -10.84
N MET A 24 0.85 -3.87 -10.33
CA MET A 24 1.30 -4.31 -9.01
C MET A 24 0.42 -3.74 -7.88
N ALA A 25 0.05 -2.45 -7.94
CA ALA A 25 -0.87 -1.85 -6.99
C ALA A 25 -2.28 -2.47 -7.00
N ILE A 26 -2.70 -3.06 -8.14
CA ILE A 26 -3.97 -3.78 -8.26
C ILE A 26 -3.85 -5.23 -7.76
N VAL A 27 -2.68 -5.86 -7.90
CA VAL A 27 -2.49 -7.30 -7.66
C VAL A 27 -1.96 -7.61 -6.26
N HIS A 28 -1.20 -6.72 -5.63
CA HIS A 28 -0.45 -7.06 -4.40
C HIS A 28 -1.31 -7.62 -3.26
N ASP A 29 -2.48 -7.03 -2.99
CA ASP A 29 -3.42 -7.50 -1.95
C ASP A 29 -4.53 -8.41 -2.52
N MET A 30 -4.37 -8.94 -3.74
CA MET A 30 -5.42 -9.76 -4.36
C MET A 30 -5.70 -11.05 -3.57
N ALA A 31 -4.72 -11.56 -2.83
CA ALA A 31 -4.88 -12.71 -1.95
C ALA A 31 -5.94 -12.48 -0.85
N GLU A 32 -6.11 -11.25 -0.39
CA GLU A 32 -7.02 -10.87 0.70
C GLU A 32 -8.50 -11.13 0.38
N CYS A 33 -8.84 -11.32 -0.90
CA CYS A 33 -10.19 -11.74 -1.28
C CYS A 33 -10.58 -13.12 -0.74
N LEU A 34 -9.59 -13.95 -0.36
CA LEU A 34 -9.77 -15.27 0.24
C LEU A 34 -9.28 -15.33 1.69
N VAL A 35 -8.13 -14.73 1.99
CA VAL A 35 -7.55 -14.80 3.35
C VAL A 35 -8.08 -13.73 4.31
N GLY A 36 -8.73 -12.69 3.78
CA GLY A 36 -9.05 -11.46 4.51
C GLY A 36 -7.83 -10.56 4.71
N ASP A 37 -8.06 -9.30 5.08
CA ASP A 37 -6.98 -8.39 5.47
C ASP A 37 -6.43 -8.80 6.85
N ILE A 38 -5.25 -9.44 6.86
CA ILE A 38 -4.57 -9.89 8.07
C ILE A 38 -3.70 -8.74 8.59
N THR A 39 -4.13 -8.16 9.71
CA THR A 39 -3.50 -7.03 10.36
C THR A 39 -2.51 -7.48 11.46
N PRO A 40 -1.62 -6.58 11.93
CA PRO A 40 -0.76 -6.89 13.07
C PRO A 40 -1.50 -7.27 14.36
N LEU A 41 -2.77 -6.87 14.51
CA LEU A 41 -3.59 -7.17 15.69
C LEU A 41 -4.12 -8.61 15.71
N ASP A 42 -4.12 -9.29 14.56
CA ASP A 42 -4.61 -10.67 14.44
C ASP A 42 -3.62 -11.70 15.03
N GLY A 43 -2.40 -11.28 15.38
CA GLY A 43 -1.39 -12.13 16.02
C GLY A 43 -0.87 -13.26 15.12
N VAL A 44 -1.10 -13.17 13.80
CA VAL A 44 -0.63 -14.15 12.82
C VAL A 44 0.84 -13.89 12.53
N GLU A 45 1.68 -14.93 12.63
CA GLU A 45 3.10 -14.80 12.27
C GLU A 45 3.28 -14.48 10.79
N LYS A 46 4.32 -13.69 10.46
CA LYS A 46 4.60 -13.28 9.08
C LYS A 46 4.74 -14.47 8.11
N SER A 47 5.36 -15.56 8.56
CA SER A 47 5.51 -16.78 7.76
C SER A 47 4.17 -17.45 7.45
N GLU A 48 3.25 -17.46 8.42
CA GLU A 48 1.91 -18.02 8.26
C GLU A 48 1.01 -17.10 7.41
N LYS A 49 1.11 -15.78 7.59
CA LYS A 49 0.46 -14.80 6.70
C LYS A 49 0.89 -15.04 5.26
N HIS A 50 2.19 -15.07 5.00
CA HIS A 50 2.75 -15.30 3.67
C HIS A 50 2.31 -16.66 3.09
N ARG A 51 2.31 -17.74 3.89
CA ARG A 51 1.83 -19.06 3.43
C ARG A 51 0.38 -19.01 2.96
N ARG A 52 -0.51 -18.38 3.73
CA ARG A 52 -1.95 -18.26 3.38
C ARG A 52 -2.15 -17.42 2.12
N GLU A 53 -1.43 -16.31 2.01
CA GLU A 53 -1.50 -15.42 0.86
C GLU A 53 -0.99 -16.12 -0.40
N LEU A 54 0.12 -16.85 -0.30
CA LEU A 54 0.65 -17.68 -1.37
C LEU A 54 -0.36 -18.73 -1.83
N GLU A 55 -0.94 -19.51 -0.92
CA GLU A 55 -1.96 -20.52 -1.26
C GLU A 55 -3.17 -19.91 -1.97
N SER A 56 -3.55 -18.69 -1.59
CA SER A 56 -4.65 -17.96 -2.22
C SER A 56 -4.28 -17.48 -3.61
N MET A 57 -3.07 -16.94 -3.80
CA MET A 57 -2.57 -16.57 -5.12
C MET A 57 -2.38 -17.78 -6.02
N GLU A 58 -1.94 -18.92 -5.51
CA GLU A 58 -1.87 -20.17 -6.25
C GLU A 58 -3.26 -20.63 -6.70
N TYR A 59 -4.26 -20.57 -5.83
CA TYR A 59 -5.63 -20.86 -6.22
C TYR A 59 -6.13 -19.91 -7.31
N LEU A 60 -6.00 -18.60 -7.13
CA LEU A 60 -6.44 -17.59 -8.11
C LEU A 60 -5.75 -17.80 -9.47
N THR A 61 -4.43 -17.98 -9.47
CA THR A 61 -3.64 -18.06 -10.71
C THR A 61 -3.77 -19.44 -11.37
N GLN A 62 -3.64 -20.53 -10.63
CA GLN A 62 -3.62 -21.90 -11.19
C GLN A 62 -5.02 -22.47 -11.42
N THR A 63 -6.00 -22.13 -10.59
CA THR A 63 -7.36 -22.71 -10.69
C THR A 63 -8.29 -21.82 -11.50
N LEU A 64 -8.23 -20.49 -11.34
CA LEU A 64 -9.17 -19.58 -12.02
C LEU A 64 -8.59 -19.01 -13.32
N LEU A 65 -7.37 -18.47 -13.29
CA LEU A 65 -6.81 -17.76 -14.44
C LEU A 65 -6.16 -18.70 -15.47
N ALA A 66 -5.43 -19.73 -15.05
CA ALA A 66 -4.70 -20.61 -15.97
C ALA A 66 -5.60 -21.36 -16.98
N PRO A 67 -6.84 -21.77 -16.66
CA PRO A 67 -7.77 -22.30 -17.65
C PRO A 67 -8.16 -21.30 -18.75
N ILE A 68 -8.12 -19.99 -18.45
CA ILE A 68 -8.42 -18.91 -19.40
C ILE A 68 -7.16 -18.55 -20.20
N SER A 69 -6.05 -18.32 -19.50
CA SER A 69 -4.76 -17.98 -20.10
C SER A 69 -3.60 -18.23 -19.14
N LYS A 70 -2.73 -19.16 -19.51
CA LYS A 70 -1.52 -19.48 -18.73
C LYS A 70 -0.53 -18.32 -18.67
N SER A 71 -0.47 -17.48 -19.70
CA SER A 71 0.43 -16.31 -19.69
C SER A 71 -0.04 -15.23 -18.72
N ILE A 72 -1.35 -14.97 -18.68
CA ILE A 72 -1.95 -14.02 -17.72
C ILE A 72 -1.81 -14.54 -16.29
N ALA A 73 -2.10 -15.82 -16.06
CA ALA A 73 -1.92 -16.44 -14.75
C ALA A 73 -0.48 -16.29 -14.22
N ARG A 74 0.50 -16.50 -15.11
CA ARG A 74 1.91 -16.31 -14.77
C ARG A 74 2.24 -14.85 -14.48
N GLU A 75 1.78 -13.93 -15.31
CA GLU A 75 2.01 -12.49 -15.09
C GLU A 75 1.49 -12.03 -13.73
N PHE A 76 0.32 -12.49 -13.29
CA PHE A 76 -0.24 -12.14 -11.98
C PHE A 76 0.60 -12.70 -10.83
N MET A 77 1.04 -13.97 -10.93
CA MET A 77 1.92 -14.56 -9.91
C MET A 77 3.27 -13.83 -9.86
N ASP A 78 3.91 -13.60 -11.00
CA ASP A 78 5.21 -12.92 -11.09
C ASP A 78 5.14 -11.51 -10.47
N ILE A 79 4.06 -10.76 -10.74
CA ILE A 79 3.85 -9.42 -10.17
C ILE A 79 3.67 -9.48 -8.65
N TRP A 80 2.88 -10.44 -8.15
CA TRP A 80 2.65 -10.60 -6.72
C TRP A 80 3.93 -11.01 -5.99
N GLU A 81 4.67 -12.00 -6.50
CA GLU A 81 5.95 -12.43 -5.94
C GLU A 81 6.98 -11.30 -5.93
N GLU A 82 7.04 -10.50 -6.99
CA GLU A 82 7.94 -9.35 -7.05
C GLU A 82 7.60 -8.29 -5.99
N TYR A 83 6.30 -8.01 -5.77
CA TYR A 83 5.88 -7.14 -4.68
C TYR A 83 6.27 -7.73 -3.33
N GLU A 84 6.03 -9.01 -3.08
CA GLU A 84 6.37 -9.68 -1.81
C GLU A 84 7.87 -9.63 -1.52
N GLN A 85 8.71 -9.86 -2.53
CA GLN A 85 10.16 -9.76 -2.41
C GLN A 85 10.61 -8.33 -2.10
N GLY A 86 9.98 -7.33 -2.70
CA GLY A 86 10.21 -5.92 -2.38
C GLY A 86 11.61 -5.40 -2.76
N GLN A 87 12.22 -5.96 -3.80
CA GLN A 87 13.61 -5.67 -4.19
C GLN A 87 13.75 -4.84 -5.47
N SER A 88 12.77 -4.89 -6.37
CA SER A 88 12.80 -4.11 -7.62
C SER A 88 12.46 -2.63 -7.34
N PRO A 89 12.94 -1.70 -8.18
CA PRO A 89 12.55 -0.28 -8.08
C PRO A 89 11.03 -0.09 -8.09
N GLU A 90 10.32 -0.84 -8.94
CA GLU A 90 8.85 -0.82 -8.99
C GLU A 90 8.22 -1.34 -7.71
N ALA A 91 8.69 -2.45 -7.14
CA ALA A 91 8.15 -3.00 -5.89
C ALA A 91 8.42 -2.08 -4.69
N ILE A 92 9.61 -1.51 -4.61
CA ILE A 92 9.96 -0.52 -3.58
C ILE A 92 9.03 0.69 -3.68
N PHE A 93 8.84 1.23 -4.90
CA PHE A 93 7.94 2.36 -5.11
C PHE A 93 6.48 2.04 -4.76
N VAL A 94 5.95 0.89 -5.18
CA VAL A 94 4.56 0.50 -4.85
C VAL A 94 4.38 0.29 -3.35
N LYS A 95 5.37 -0.29 -2.64
CA LYS A 95 5.35 -0.39 -1.18
C LYS A 95 5.45 0.96 -0.47
N ASP A 96 6.10 1.96 -1.07
CA ASP A 96 6.09 3.33 -0.54
C ASP A 96 4.73 3.99 -0.76
N VAL A 97 4.12 3.78 -1.92
CA VAL A 97 2.77 4.24 -2.25
C VAL A 97 1.74 3.65 -1.30
N ASP A 98 1.82 2.36 -0.98
CA ASP A 98 0.96 1.67 -0.01
C ASP A 98 0.96 2.37 1.36
N ARG A 99 2.15 2.63 1.90
CA ARG A 99 2.32 3.33 3.18
C ARG A 99 1.83 4.78 3.12
N TYR A 100 2.13 5.48 2.03
CA TYR A 100 1.68 6.85 1.84
C TYR A 100 0.15 6.92 1.75
N GLU A 101 -0.48 5.96 1.08
CA GLU A 101 -1.94 5.87 0.97
C GLU A 101 -2.59 5.63 2.34
N LEU A 102 -2.03 4.73 3.16
CA LEU A 102 -2.45 4.54 4.55
C LEU A 102 -2.34 5.83 5.38
N ILE A 103 -1.24 6.57 5.24
CA ILE A 103 -1.05 7.86 5.93
C ILE A 103 -2.12 8.87 5.49
N LEU A 104 -2.34 9.03 4.19
CA LEU A 104 -3.37 9.94 3.68
C LEU A 104 -4.75 9.56 4.20
N GLN A 105 -5.09 8.28 4.15
CA GLN A 105 -6.37 7.79 4.63
C GLN A 105 -6.54 8.07 6.12
N THR A 106 -5.50 7.82 6.92
CA THR A 106 -5.49 8.09 8.37
C THR A 106 -5.80 9.56 8.65
N ILE A 107 -5.11 10.50 8.00
CA ILE A 107 -5.33 11.94 8.17
C ILE A 107 -6.75 12.34 7.75
N GLU A 108 -7.28 11.74 6.69
CA GLU A 108 -8.67 11.96 6.26
C GLU A 108 -9.68 11.45 7.30
N TYR A 109 -9.45 10.27 7.90
CA TYR A 109 -10.31 9.72 8.95
C TYR A 109 -10.26 10.54 10.24
N GLU A 110 -9.07 10.96 10.68
CA GLU A 110 -8.92 11.85 11.85
C GLU A 110 -9.77 13.12 11.66
N ARG A 111 -9.68 13.74 10.48
CA ARG A 111 -10.46 14.94 10.15
C ARG A 111 -11.97 14.70 10.08
N ALA A 112 -12.38 13.64 9.40
CA ALA A 112 -13.80 13.37 9.15
C ALA A 112 -14.55 12.91 10.41
N HIS A 113 -13.84 12.24 11.33
CA HIS A 113 -14.45 11.57 12.48
C HIS A 113 -13.96 12.07 13.84
N ASN A 114 -13.04 13.04 13.87
CA ASN A 114 -12.43 13.55 15.09
C ASN A 114 -11.84 12.43 15.96
N LEU A 115 -11.02 11.59 15.32
CA LEU A 115 -10.32 10.47 15.93
C LEU A 115 -8.84 10.81 16.13
N GLU A 116 -8.21 10.15 17.08
CA GLU A 116 -6.76 10.12 17.25
C GLU A 116 -6.28 8.78 16.69
N LEU A 117 -5.49 8.80 15.62
CA LEU A 117 -5.03 7.60 14.91
C LEU A 117 -3.50 7.62 14.75
N GLU A 118 -2.80 8.13 15.76
CA GLU A 118 -1.35 8.36 15.71
C GLU A 118 -0.55 7.08 15.48
N GLU A 119 -1.08 5.95 15.93
CA GLU A 119 -0.46 4.64 15.81
C GLU A 119 -0.20 4.23 14.35
N PHE A 120 -0.90 4.79 13.37
CA PHE A 120 -0.73 4.44 11.95
C PHE A 120 0.45 5.15 11.29
N PHE A 121 0.96 6.27 11.85
CA PHE A 121 2.01 7.06 11.20
C PHE A 121 3.42 6.44 11.28
N HIS A 122 3.63 5.40 12.09
CA HIS A 122 4.93 4.69 12.18
C HIS A 122 5.39 4.12 10.83
N VAL A 123 4.46 3.89 9.88
CA VAL A 123 4.79 3.39 8.53
C VAL A 123 5.63 4.38 7.72
N ALA A 124 5.62 5.68 8.07
CA ALA A 124 6.43 6.71 7.43
C ALA A 124 7.94 6.39 7.47
N GLU A 125 8.42 5.77 8.55
CA GLU A 125 9.83 5.40 8.73
C GLU A 125 10.31 4.34 7.73
N ARG A 126 9.38 3.59 7.12
CA ARG A 126 9.67 2.52 6.16
C ARG A 126 9.59 2.96 4.70
N VAL A 127 9.35 4.24 4.45
CA VAL A 127 9.35 4.81 3.10
C VAL A 127 10.79 4.98 2.63
N GLN A 128 11.10 4.51 1.42
CA GLN A 128 12.48 4.37 0.96
C GLN A 128 12.87 5.45 -0.06
N THR A 129 12.04 5.65 -1.09
CA THR A 129 12.33 6.52 -2.22
C THR A 129 12.32 8.01 -1.80
N PRO A 130 13.29 8.82 -2.27
CA PRO A 130 13.40 10.22 -1.84
C PRO A 130 12.12 11.05 -2.08
N PHE A 131 11.54 10.96 -3.27
CA PHE A 131 10.36 11.75 -3.61
C PHE A 131 9.12 11.34 -2.81
N MET A 132 8.98 10.06 -2.42
CA MET A 132 7.89 9.64 -1.55
C MET A 132 8.09 10.13 -0.11
N LYS A 133 9.33 10.22 0.38
CA LYS A 133 9.63 10.83 1.68
C LYS A 133 9.21 12.29 1.71
N ASP A 134 9.45 13.02 0.62
CA ASP A 134 9.00 14.42 0.49
C ASP A 134 7.47 14.53 0.56
N TRP A 135 6.74 13.64 -0.13
CA TRP A 135 5.27 13.63 -0.10
C TRP A 135 4.71 13.29 1.28
N VAL A 136 5.31 12.31 1.97
CA VAL A 136 4.95 11.95 3.34
C VAL A 136 5.20 13.11 4.29
N ALA A 137 6.35 13.78 4.20
CA ALA A 137 6.67 14.94 5.02
C ALA A 137 5.65 16.06 4.81
N GLU A 138 5.32 16.37 3.55
CA GLU A 138 4.32 17.38 3.22
C GLU A 138 2.93 17.04 3.81
N ALA A 139 2.50 15.78 3.71
CA ALA A 139 1.23 15.34 4.28
C ALA A 139 1.18 15.47 5.82
N LEU A 140 2.26 15.08 6.51
CA LEU A 140 2.36 15.18 7.96
C LEU A 140 2.46 16.64 8.44
N ASP A 141 3.17 17.50 7.71
CA ASP A 141 3.24 18.93 8.01
C ASP A 141 1.86 19.59 7.90
N LYS A 142 1.08 19.25 6.86
CA LYS A 142 -0.30 19.71 6.70
C LYS A 142 -1.18 19.26 7.87
N ARG A 143 -1.11 17.98 8.26
CA ARG A 143 -1.81 17.45 9.45
C ARG A 143 -1.45 18.25 10.70
N ALA A 144 -0.16 18.46 10.97
CA ALA A 144 0.31 19.18 12.15
C ALA A 144 -0.15 20.64 12.18
N HIS A 145 -0.22 21.30 11.01
CA HIS A 145 -0.75 22.66 10.91
C HIS A 145 -2.25 22.71 11.24
N GLU A 146 -3.03 21.78 10.71
CA GLU A 146 -4.48 21.68 10.95
C GLU A 146 -4.79 21.43 12.43
N LEU A 147 -4.04 20.53 13.09
CA LEU A 147 -4.18 20.26 14.53
C LEU A 147 -3.90 21.50 15.40
N LYS A 148 -2.94 22.35 15.01
CA LYS A 148 -2.66 23.60 15.72
C LYS A 148 -3.82 24.60 15.60
N LEU A 149 -4.50 24.64 14.45
CA LEU A 149 -5.64 25.52 14.24
C LEU A 149 -6.86 25.10 15.06
N THR A 150 -7.13 23.79 15.17
CA THR A 150 -8.25 23.28 15.98
C THR A 150 -8.01 23.46 17.48
N VAL A 151 -6.78 23.24 17.97
CA VAL A 151 -6.45 23.45 19.40
C VAL A 151 -6.38 24.94 19.75
N GLY A 152 -5.87 25.79 18.86
CA GLY A 152 -5.79 27.24 19.07
C GLY A 152 -7.12 27.99 18.98
N GLY A 153 -8.11 27.44 18.26
CA GLY A 153 -9.45 28.01 18.12
C GLY A 153 -10.39 27.76 19.31
N ALA A 154 -10.09 26.78 20.17
CA ALA A 154 -10.90 26.45 21.34
C ALA A 154 -10.61 27.35 22.57
N ALA A 155 -9.66 28.29 22.47
CA ALA A 155 -9.19 29.13 23.57
C ALA A 155 -9.62 30.62 23.49
N ASN A 156 -10.59 30.97 22.64
CA ASN A 156 -11.15 32.33 22.53
C ASN A 156 -12.67 32.34 22.75
#